data_AF-A0A8H7E1T5-F1
#
_entry.id   AF-A0A8H7E1T5-F1
#
_cell.length_a   1.000
_cell.length_b   1.000
_cell.length_c   1.000
_cell.angle_alpha   90.00
_cell.angle_beta   90.00
_cell.angle_gamma   90.00
#
_symmetry.space_group_name_H-M   'P 1'
#
loop_
_entity.id
_entity.type
_entity.pdbx_description
1 polymer ?
#
loop_
_entity_poly.entity_id
_entity_poly.type
_entity_poly.pdbx_seq_one_letter_code
_entity_poly.pdbx_strand_id
1 'polypeptide(L)'
;MNKITSFIADTWRTDHRLAELILSEKDIPLNIELLHAQDDREIPWWEAQRLWDFVVQKAAAAGKKGGEKTVNIEDVDCGKEFEAKRSEGSYVQTWREERREGGVKCEKRLRFTRTKHGGHNRLACSEEVAAAVWRALEM
;
A
#
# COMPACT_ATOMS: atom_id res chain seq x y z
N MET A 1 10.48 -26.15 8.58
CA MET A 1 10.17 -24.70 8.44
C MET A 1 8.93 -24.62 7.57
N ASN A 2 7.74 -24.68 8.20
CA ASN A 2 6.48 -24.78 7.48
C ASN A 2 6.14 -23.41 6.87
N LYS A 3 6.24 -23.33 5.55
CA LYS A 3 5.85 -22.17 4.76
C LYS A 3 4.33 -21.99 4.89
N ILE A 4 3.88 -20.75 5.04
CA ILE A 4 2.47 -20.37 5.03
C ILE A 4 1.82 -20.97 3.76
N THR A 5 0.79 -21.81 3.92
CA THR A 5 0.18 -22.58 2.83
C THR A 5 -1.03 -21.91 2.17
N SER A 6 -1.55 -20.81 2.73
CA SER A 6 -2.68 -20.07 2.20
C SER A 6 -2.63 -18.60 2.64
N PHE A 7 -2.85 -17.69 1.69
CA PHE A 7 -3.01 -16.24 1.93
C PHE A 7 -4.16 -15.73 1.07
N ILE A 8 -4.72 -14.57 1.42
CA ILE A 8 -5.75 -13.93 0.58
C ILE A 8 -5.06 -13.29 -0.61
N ALA A 9 -5.36 -13.79 -1.81
CA ALA A 9 -4.91 -13.22 -3.06
C ALA A 9 -5.99 -12.30 -3.64
N ASP A 10 -5.61 -11.07 -4.01
CA ASP A 10 -6.48 -10.20 -4.79
C ASP A 10 -6.65 -10.80 -6.20
N THR A 11 -7.88 -11.19 -6.54
CA THR A 11 -8.22 -11.73 -7.87
C THR A 11 -8.64 -10.64 -8.84
N TRP A 12 -8.80 -9.40 -8.37
CA TRP A 12 -9.17 -8.29 -9.21
C TRP A 12 -7.95 -7.75 -9.93
N ARG A 13 -8.16 -7.20 -11.13
CA ARG A 13 -7.13 -6.48 -11.90
C ARG A 13 -6.91 -5.07 -11.35
N THR A 14 -6.68 -4.98 -10.04
CA THR A 14 -6.46 -3.73 -9.31
C THR A 14 -5.24 -2.99 -9.86
N ASP A 15 -4.20 -3.74 -10.26
CA ASP A 15 -3.02 -3.25 -10.97
C ASP A 15 -3.37 -2.43 -12.21
N HIS A 16 -4.20 -2.99 -13.11
CA HIS A 16 -4.61 -2.34 -14.34
C HIS A 16 -5.51 -1.14 -14.10
N ARG A 17 -6.49 -1.26 -13.20
CA ARG A 17 -7.41 -0.16 -12.87
C ARG A 17 -6.67 1.03 -12.25
N LEU A 18 -5.73 0.74 -11.34
CA LEU A 18 -4.90 1.76 -10.72
C LEU A 18 -3.98 2.43 -11.74
N ALA A 19 -3.37 1.65 -12.64
CA ALA A 19 -2.58 2.19 -13.73
C ALA A 19 -3.42 3.08 -14.65
N GLU A 20 -4.61 2.65 -15.07
CA GLU A 20 -5.52 3.46 -15.89
C GLU A 20 -5.87 4.79 -15.23
N LEU A 21 -6.16 4.77 -13.93
CA LEU A 21 -6.49 5.98 -13.16
C LEU A 21 -5.32 6.97 -13.09
N ILE A 22 -4.11 6.46 -12.79
CA ILE A 22 -2.89 7.27 -12.72
C ILE A 22 -2.50 7.80 -14.10
N LEU A 23 -2.53 6.96 -15.12
CA LEU A 23 -2.11 7.29 -16.49
C LEU A 23 -3.11 8.16 -17.25
N SER A 24 -4.38 8.13 -16.83
CA SER A 24 -5.48 8.92 -17.42
C SER A 24 -5.03 10.33 -17.77
N GLU A 25 -5.36 10.78 -18.96
CA GLU A 25 -5.04 12.14 -19.42
C GLU A 25 -5.97 13.19 -18.82
N LYS A 26 -7.05 12.76 -18.16
CA LYS A 26 -7.94 13.68 -17.46
C LYS A 26 -7.20 14.34 -16.30
N ASP A 27 -7.36 15.66 -16.18
CA ASP A 27 -6.86 16.48 -15.08
C ASP A 27 -7.71 16.30 -13.82
N ILE A 28 -7.70 15.07 -13.32
CA ILE A 28 -8.30 14.72 -12.05
C ILE A 28 -7.17 14.69 -11.02
N PRO A 29 -7.19 15.58 -10.01
CA PRO A 29 -6.23 15.51 -8.92
C PRO A 29 -6.43 14.20 -8.16
N LEU A 30 -5.35 13.47 -7.94
CA LEU A 30 -5.38 12.13 -7.35
C LEU A 30 -4.30 12.00 -6.28
N ASN A 31 -4.68 11.48 -5.12
CA ASN A 31 -3.76 11.14 -4.05
C ASN A 31 -4.13 9.76 -3.52
N ILE A 32 -3.36 8.75 -3.94
CA ILE A 32 -3.61 7.35 -3.60
C ILE A 32 -2.48 6.85 -2.70
N GLU A 33 -2.87 6.22 -1.60
CA GLU A 33 -1.99 5.54 -0.66
C GLU A 33 -2.18 4.03 -0.76
N LEU A 34 -1.08 3.31 -1.00
CA LEU A 34 -0.98 1.87 -0.79
C LEU A 34 -0.27 1.66 0.56
N LEU A 35 -1.03 1.37 1.61
CA LEU A 35 -0.49 1.13 2.95
C LEU A 35 -0.48 -0.37 3.24
N HIS A 36 0.64 -0.89 3.74
CA HIS A 36 0.71 -2.28 4.18
C HIS A 36 1.69 -2.50 5.33
N ALA A 37 1.38 -3.42 6.23
CA ALA A 37 2.31 -3.88 7.25
C ALA A 37 3.19 -5.03 6.77
N GLN A 38 4.48 -5.01 7.14
CA GLN A 38 5.45 -6.06 6.83
C GLN A 38 5.13 -7.38 7.52
N ASP A 39 4.53 -7.33 8.72
CA ASP A 39 4.20 -8.49 9.54
C ASP A 39 2.79 -9.03 9.33
N ASP A 40 2.05 -8.52 8.32
CA ASP A 40 0.78 -9.11 7.91
C ASP A 40 0.99 -10.51 7.33
N ARG A 41 0.33 -11.50 7.95
CA ARG A 41 0.43 -12.92 7.59
C ARG A 41 -0.72 -13.40 6.72
N GLU A 42 -1.82 -12.65 6.66
CA GLU A 42 -3.03 -13.01 5.93
C GLU A 42 -3.01 -12.42 4.53
N ILE A 43 -2.62 -11.15 4.43
CA ILE A 43 -2.41 -10.44 3.17
C ILE A 43 -0.95 -10.03 3.13
N PRO A 44 -0.11 -10.63 2.28
CA PRO A 44 1.28 -10.28 2.27
C PRO A 44 1.54 -8.90 1.66
N TRP A 45 2.43 -8.12 2.26
CA TRP A 45 2.78 -6.76 1.80
C TRP A 45 3.29 -6.70 0.35
N TRP A 46 3.83 -7.80 -0.18
CA TRP A 46 4.30 -7.86 -1.56
C TRP A 46 3.17 -7.75 -2.58
N GLU A 47 1.90 -8.00 -2.21
CA GLU A 47 0.77 -7.74 -3.09
C GLU A 47 0.62 -6.23 -3.36
N ALA A 48 0.71 -5.39 -2.33
CA ALA A 48 0.69 -3.94 -2.49
C ALA A 48 1.95 -3.43 -3.22
N GLN A 49 3.12 -4.01 -2.94
CA GLN A 49 4.35 -3.70 -3.69
C GLN A 49 4.21 -4.04 -5.18
N ARG A 50 3.58 -5.17 -5.52
CA ARG A 50 3.34 -5.56 -6.92
C ARG A 50 2.46 -4.55 -7.65
N LEU A 51 1.44 -4.00 -6.99
CA LEU A 51 0.61 -2.92 -7.55
C LEU A 51 1.45 -1.67 -7.81
N TRP A 52 2.28 -1.27 -6.84
CA TRP A 52 3.20 -0.15 -6.97
C TRP A 52 4.12 -0.30 -8.19
N ASP A 53 4.85 -1.41 -8.24
CA ASP A 53 5.84 -1.68 -9.29
C ASP A 53 5.18 -1.67 -10.67
N PHE A 54 4.00 -2.28 -10.81
CA PHE A 54 3.25 -2.31 -12.06
C PHE A 54 2.89 -0.91 -12.55
N VAL A 55 2.36 -0.06 -11.67
CA VAL A 55 1.93 1.30 -12.02
C VAL A 55 3.12 2.17 -12.39
N VAL A 56 4.20 2.13 -11.60
CA VAL A 56 5.42 2.92 -11.86
C VAL A 56 6.06 2.49 -13.18
N GLN A 57 6.15 1.18 -13.45
CA GLN A 57 6.66 0.67 -14.74
C GLN A 57 5.81 1.13 -15.92
N LYS A 58 4.47 1.10 -15.79
CA LYS A 58 3.57 1.58 -16.85
C LYS A 58 3.67 3.10 -17.04
N ALA A 59 3.83 3.87 -15.97
CA ALA A 59 4.06 5.31 -16.03
C ALA A 59 5.36 5.66 -16.74
N ALA A 60 6.44 4.95 -16.43
CA ALA A 60 7.72 5.09 -17.11
C ALA A 60 7.61 4.75 -18.61
N ALA A 61 6.96 3.63 -18.95
CA ALA A 61 6.75 3.21 -20.35
C ALA A 61 5.87 4.19 -21.15
N ALA A 62 4.91 4.86 -20.50
CA ALA A 62 4.08 5.90 -21.09
C ALA A 62 4.77 7.28 -21.20
N GLY A 63 6.06 7.38 -20.85
CA GLY A 63 6.82 8.63 -20.91
C GLY A 63 6.37 9.70 -19.91
N LYS A 64 5.65 9.31 -18.84
CA LYS A 64 5.23 10.23 -17.78
C LYS A 64 6.48 10.67 -16.99
N LYS A 65 6.71 11.98 -16.90
CA LYS A 65 7.87 12.56 -16.17
C LYS A 65 7.67 12.57 -14.65
N GLY A 66 7.04 11.53 -14.10
CA GLY A 66 6.79 11.45 -12.67
C GLY A 66 8.09 11.24 -11.90
N GLY A 67 8.33 12.03 -10.86
CA GLY A 67 9.50 11.85 -10.00
C GLY A 67 9.25 10.71 -9.01
N GLU A 68 10.19 9.76 -8.92
CA GLU A 68 10.18 8.71 -7.90
C GLU A 68 11.08 9.11 -6.72
N LYS A 69 10.59 8.93 -5.50
CA LYS A 69 11.35 9.14 -4.27
C LYS A 69 11.05 8.01 -3.28
N THR A 70 12.08 7.30 -2.83
CA THR A 70 11.99 6.34 -1.73
C THR A 70 12.59 6.93 -0.46
N VAL A 71 11.87 6.84 0.64
CA VAL A 71 12.25 7.39 1.95
C VAL A 71 11.97 6.33 3.01
N ASN A 72 12.99 5.90 3.76
CA ASN A 72 12.78 5.00 4.89
C ASN A 72 12.17 5.75 6.08
N ILE A 73 11.33 5.06 6.86
CA ILE A 73 10.58 5.61 8.00
C ILE A 73 11.13 5.06 9.32
N GLU A 74 11.35 5.91 10.34
CA GLU A 74 11.40 5.50 11.76
C GLU A 74 10.02 5.70 12.41
N ASP A 75 9.60 4.77 13.28
CA ASP A 75 8.29 4.67 13.96
C ASP A 75 7.38 5.89 13.79
N VAL A 76 6.53 5.81 12.76
CA VAL A 76 5.55 6.83 12.40
C VAL A 76 4.32 6.64 13.27
N ASP A 77 4.17 7.53 14.25
CA ASP A 77 2.86 7.85 14.79
C ASP A 77 2.04 8.51 13.66
N CYS A 78 0.94 7.87 13.29
CA CYS A 78 0.11 8.18 12.13
C CYS A 78 -0.47 9.61 12.20
N GLY A 79 0.27 10.65 11.82
CA GLY A 79 -0.29 12.00 11.90
C GLY A 79 0.49 13.22 11.42
N LYS A 80 1.75 13.15 10.98
CA LYS A 80 2.51 14.37 10.58
C LYS A 80 3.17 14.22 9.22
N GLU A 81 3.15 15.26 8.40
CA GLU A 81 3.75 15.25 7.06
C GLU A 81 5.27 14.96 7.13
N PHE A 82 5.73 13.86 6.54
CA PHE A 82 7.04 13.27 6.86
C PHE A 82 8.18 13.72 5.92
N GLU A 83 9.11 14.50 6.48
CA GLU A 83 10.55 14.42 6.15
C GLU A 83 11.15 13.27 6.96
N ALA A 84 11.49 12.14 6.32
CA ALA A 84 11.97 10.96 7.04
C ALA A 84 13.47 10.64 6.78
N LYS A 85 14.17 10.27 7.87
CA LYS A 85 15.56 9.80 7.94
C LYS A 85 15.60 8.26 8.02
N ARG A 86 16.76 7.68 7.67
CA ARG A 86 16.94 6.25 7.30
C ARG A 86 16.83 5.25 8.48
N SER A 87 15.93 4.24 8.39
CA SER A 87 15.99 3.01 9.20
C SER A 87 15.52 1.73 8.47
N GLU A 88 15.59 0.57 9.14
CA GLU A 88 15.38 -0.79 8.62
C GLU A 88 13.98 -1.32 8.97
N GLY A 89 13.12 -1.54 7.96
CA GLY A 89 11.80 -2.18 8.11
C GLY A 89 10.66 -1.40 7.46
N SER A 90 10.49 -0.12 7.81
CA SER A 90 9.45 0.75 7.26
C SER A 90 9.98 1.65 6.14
N TYR A 91 9.23 1.84 5.06
CA TYR A 91 9.59 2.80 4.01
C TYR A 91 8.37 3.34 3.26
N VAL A 92 8.54 4.51 2.66
CA VAL A 92 7.63 5.14 1.72
C VAL A 92 8.28 5.19 0.35
N GLN A 93 7.56 4.81 -0.70
CA GLN A 93 7.87 5.18 -2.07
C GLN A 93 6.81 6.17 -2.55
N THR A 94 7.21 7.22 -3.27
CA THR A 94 6.31 8.23 -3.80
C THR A 94 6.60 8.49 -5.26
N TRP A 95 5.54 8.45 -6.08
CA TRP A 95 5.52 8.77 -7.48
C TRP A 95 4.58 9.96 -7.63
N ARG A 96 5.05 11.00 -8.31
CA ARG A 96 4.30 12.25 -8.45
C ARG A 96 4.44 12.81 -9.85
N GLU A 97 3.31 13.07 -10.50
CA GLU A 97 3.22 13.85 -11.74
C GLU A 97 2.49 15.17 -11.43
N GLU A 98 3.15 16.29 -11.75
CA GLU A 98 2.54 17.62 -11.72
C GLU A 98 2.32 18.10 -13.15
N ARG A 99 1.07 18.46 -13.48
CA ARG A 99 0.70 19.13 -14.72
C ARG A 99 0.17 20.53 -14.41
N ARG A 100 0.47 21.48 -15.28
CA ARG A 100 -0.07 22.83 -15.21
C ARG A 100 -0.73 23.15 -16.54
N GLU A 101 -2.02 23.43 -16.50
CA GLU A 101 -2.79 23.86 -17.66
C GLU A 101 -3.63 25.09 -17.27
N GLY A 102 -3.51 26.17 -18.06
CA GLY A 102 -4.29 27.40 -17.81
C GLY A 102 -4.08 28.07 -16.44
N GLY A 103 -3.00 27.78 -15.73
CA GLY A 103 -2.74 28.28 -14.37
C GLY A 103 -3.31 27.39 -13.25
N VAL A 104 -4.02 26.32 -13.59
CA VAL A 104 -4.49 25.30 -12.63
C VAL A 104 -3.44 24.20 -12.52
N LYS A 105 -3.00 23.94 -11.29
CA LYS A 105 -2.08 22.84 -10.97
C LYS A 105 -2.89 21.56 -10.74
N CYS A 106 -2.70 20.56 -11.57
CA CYS A 106 -3.21 19.21 -11.34
C CYS A 106 -2.06 18.31 -10.88
N GLU A 107 -2.24 17.65 -9.74
CA GLU A 107 -1.25 16.73 -9.19
C GLU A 107 -1.84 15.32 -9.08
N LYS A 108 -1.06 14.35 -9.57
CA LYS A 108 -1.30 12.94 -9.30
C LYS A 108 -0.16 12.41 -8.44
N ARG A 109 -0.53 11.81 -7.32
CA ARG A 109 0.39 11.23 -6.35
C ARG A 109 -0.03 9.80 -6.07
N LEU A 110 0.91 8.89 -6.25
CA LEU A 110 0.82 7.52 -5.75
C LEU A 110 1.90 7.38 -4.68
N ARG A 111 1.53 6.83 -3.54
CA ARG A 111 2.45 6.57 -2.45
C ARG A 111 2.27 5.15 -1.96
N PHE A 112 3.36 4.44 -1.76
CA PHE A 112 3.37 3.13 -1.13
C PHE A 112 4.08 3.26 0.21
N THR A 113 3.39 2.94 1.30
CA THR A 113 3.94 2.94 2.64
C THR A 113 3.94 1.52 3.17
N ARG A 114 5.14 0.99 3.41
CA ARG A 114 5.32 -0.23 4.19
C ARG A 114 5.62 0.16 5.64
N THR A 115 4.80 -0.28 6.57
CA THR A 115 5.06 -0.17 8.01
C THR A 115 5.68 -1.46 8.53
N LYS A 116 6.49 -1.36 9.58
CA LYS A 116 7.07 -2.53 10.26
C LYS A 116 6.01 -3.42 10.90
N HIS A 117 4.98 -2.79 11.47
CA HIS A 117 3.90 -3.41 12.21
C HIS A 117 2.54 -2.88 11.77
N GLY A 118 1.49 -3.68 11.95
CA GLY A 118 0.11 -3.27 11.69
C GLY A 118 -0.73 -4.27 10.91
N GLY A 119 -0.32 -5.54 10.82
CA GLY A 119 -1.11 -6.58 10.19
C GLY A 119 -2.46 -6.82 10.87
N HIS A 120 -3.35 -7.56 10.20
CA HIS A 120 -4.61 -7.99 10.78
C HIS A 120 -4.37 -8.64 12.15
N ASN A 121 -5.08 -8.15 13.17
CA ASN A 121 -5.09 -8.80 14.47
C ASN A 121 -5.45 -10.25 14.22
N ARG A 122 -4.51 -11.15 14.52
CA ARG A 122 -4.82 -12.56 14.70
C ARG A 122 -5.79 -12.58 15.87
N LEU A 123 -7.10 -12.52 15.62
CA LEU A 123 -8.03 -13.19 16.52
C LEU A 123 -7.46 -14.59 16.56
N ALA A 124 -6.83 -14.90 17.69
CA ALA A 124 -6.30 -16.21 17.91
C ALA A 124 -7.53 -17.11 18.01
N CYS A 125 -8.12 -17.49 16.88
CA CYS A 125 -9.01 -18.63 16.78
C CYS A 125 -8.14 -19.88 16.87
N SER A 126 -7.37 -20.00 17.96
CA SER A 126 -6.99 -21.32 18.41
C SER A 126 -8.30 -22.03 18.75
N GLU A 127 -8.34 -23.35 18.58
CA GLU A 127 -9.57 -24.12 18.83
C GLU A 127 -10.11 -23.86 20.24
N GLU A 128 -9.23 -23.52 21.19
CA GLU A 128 -9.57 -23.16 22.57
C GLU A 128 -10.33 -21.83 22.68
N VAL A 129 -9.93 -20.79 21.94
CA VAL A 129 -10.63 -19.49 21.94
C VAL A 129 -11.95 -19.59 21.18
N ALA A 130 -11.97 -20.33 20.07
CA ALA A 130 -13.22 -20.61 19.35
C ALA A 130 -14.21 -21.38 20.23
N ALA A 131 -13.74 -22.39 20.97
CA ALA A 131 -14.56 -23.13 21.93
C ALA A 131 -15.04 -22.27 23.10
N ALA A 132 -14.20 -21.37 23.61
CA ALA A 132 -14.57 -20.45 24.68
C ALA A 132 -15.65 -19.45 24.24
N VAL A 133 -15.53 -18.88 23.04
CA VAL A 133 -16.54 -17.98 22.46
C VAL A 133 -17.83 -18.75 22.17
N TRP A 134 -17.74 -19.96 21.62
CA TRP A 134 -18.92 -20.80 21.37
C TRP A 134 -19.69 -21.08 22.66
N ARG A 135 -19.00 -21.48 23.74
CA ARG A 135 -19.63 -21.70 25.05
C ARG A 135 -20.24 -20.44 25.66
N ALA A 136 -19.67 -19.27 25.39
CA ALA A 136 -20.22 -18.00 25.87
C ALA A 136 -21.47 -17.57 25.10
N LEU A 137 -21.62 -18.01 23.84
CA LEU A 137 -22.78 -17.72 22.98
C LEU A 137 -23.91 -18.76 23.08
N GLU A 138 -23.64 -19.94 23.64
CA GLU A 138 -24.65 -20.96 24.00
C GLU A 138 -25.39 -20.66 25.32
N MET A 139 -25.30 -19.43 25.85
CA MET A 139 -26.10 -18.97 26.99
C MET A 139 -27.58 -18.78 26.65
#